data_AF-A0A0M9DW88-F1
#
_entry.id   AF-A0A0M9DW88-F1
#
_cell.length_a   1.000
_cell.length_b   1.000
_cell.length_c   1.000
_cell.angle_alpha   90.00
_cell.angle_beta   90.00
_cell.angle_gamma   90.00
#
_symmetry.space_group_name_H-M   'P 1'
#
loop_
_entity.id
_entity.type
_entity.pdbx_description
1 polymer ?
#
loop_
_entity_poly.entity_id
_entity_poly.type
_entity_poly.pdbx_seq_one_letter_code
_entity_poly.pdbx_strand_id
1 'polypeptide(L)'
;MKIKNYRFLIIHNATVIQKIIQKFIAKMYDSEASVDLCLPEDRALKHIAEKKYNIVYSGLEMSGLNGFDIHEQLHLSTLNAKTPLVIMTASDSPRQMNRFKHRGIKYYLNIPCTFEQFHNITHVALNPEIPDKHMRFFIPKTQADIQVGERLYKANLTNIGMESMECDLLCPDETASLIQDCGINIRFPEQYGHERVQNLKGSLLRMSIKERLTSTMPQRLRTIWKFSFNGLEDQSGLARVINQAPKNSLDMYEDLDNIYEINEKLSQNNESLQEDVKYLQKENDRLLKKINELETNLSAAKHQPQTFEIKNVSLSSLINEKAKAANDPAKLEIFQRVIDDNVKLRKNST
;
A
#
# COMPACT_ATOMS: atom_id res chain seq x y z
N MET A 1 -40.36 5.24 -22.11
CA MET A 1 -38.95 5.31 -21.65
C MET A 1 -38.88 6.41 -20.60
N LYS A 2 -38.56 6.10 -19.33
CA LYS A 2 -38.47 7.14 -18.29
C LYS A 2 -37.20 7.96 -18.56
N ILE A 3 -37.35 9.23 -18.93
CA ILE A 3 -36.23 10.18 -19.02
C ILE A 3 -35.62 10.26 -17.62
N LYS A 4 -34.37 9.83 -17.47
CA LYS A 4 -33.63 9.98 -16.21
C LYS A 4 -33.12 11.42 -16.17
N ASN A 5 -33.76 12.26 -15.36
CA ASN A 5 -33.29 13.62 -15.14
C ASN A 5 -32.14 13.60 -14.12
N TYR A 6 -30.90 13.59 -14.60
CA TYR A 6 -29.72 13.55 -13.74
C TYR A 6 -29.42 14.95 -13.19
N ARG A 7 -29.12 15.05 -11.89
CA ARG A 7 -28.70 16.28 -11.24
C ARG A 7 -27.29 16.13 -10.68
N PHE A 8 -26.41 17.03 -11.11
CA PHE A 8 -25.01 17.08 -10.74
C PHE A 8 -24.74 18.33 -9.90
N LEU A 9 -23.87 18.21 -8.89
CA LEU A 9 -23.30 19.34 -8.17
C LEU A 9 -21.80 19.37 -8.39
N ILE A 10 -21.24 20.52 -8.75
CA ILE A 10 -19.78 20.69 -8.90
C ILE A 10 -19.32 21.79 -7.94
N ILE A 11 -18.40 21.43 -7.05
CA ILE A 11 -17.83 22.30 -6.02
C ILE A 11 -16.33 22.42 -6.26
N HIS A 12 -15.85 23.61 -6.62
CA HIS A 12 -14.41 23.88 -6.79
C HIS A 12 -14.11 25.38 -6.76
N ASN A 13 -12.97 25.80 -6.22
CA ASN A 13 -12.51 27.19 -6.29
C ASN A 13 -12.22 27.70 -7.71
N ALA A 14 -11.98 26.80 -8.66
CA ALA A 14 -11.51 27.15 -9.99
C ALA A 14 -12.67 27.00 -10.98
N THR A 15 -13.20 28.13 -11.43
CA THR A 15 -14.32 28.17 -12.39
C THR A 15 -13.97 27.50 -13.72
N VAL A 16 -12.68 27.44 -14.08
CA VAL A 16 -12.20 26.70 -15.26
C VAL A 16 -12.47 25.20 -15.11
N ILE A 17 -12.12 24.61 -13.97
CA ILE A 17 -12.37 23.19 -13.70
C ILE A 17 -13.88 22.91 -13.70
N GLN A 18 -14.67 23.76 -13.03
CA GLN A 18 -16.13 23.65 -13.05
C GLN A 18 -16.70 23.61 -14.49
N LYS A 19 -16.25 24.52 -15.35
CA LYS A 19 -16.68 24.60 -16.76
C LYS A 19 -16.25 23.38 -17.57
N ILE A 20 -15.06 22.84 -17.33
CA ILE A 20 -14.58 21.63 -18.02
C ILE A 20 -15.48 20.44 -17.65
N ILE A 21 -15.71 20.21 -16.36
CA ILE A 21 -16.56 19.12 -15.88
C ILE A 21 -18.01 19.30 -16.36
N GLN A 22 -18.54 20.52 -16.33
CA GLN A 22 -19.87 20.83 -16.88
C GLN A 22 -19.96 20.47 -18.38
N LYS A 23 -18.95 20.82 -19.19
CA LYS A 23 -18.90 20.43 -20.61
C LYS A 23 -18.85 18.92 -20.81
N PHE A 24 -18.13 18.20 -19.95
CA PHE A 24 -18.11 16.73 -20.00
C PHE A 24 -19.48 16.13 -19.67
N ILE A 25 -20.18 16.65 -18.66
CA ILE A 25 -21.55 16.21 -18.32
C ILE A 25 -22.50 16.48 -19.49
N ALA A 26 -22.46 17.69 -20.07
CA ALA A 26 -23.28 18.05 -21.22
C ALA A 26 -23.01 17.13 -22.42
N LYS A 27 -21.75 16.76 -22.66
CA LYS A 27 -21.39 15.80 -23.71
C LYS A 27 -21.94 14.39 -23.46
N MET A 28 -22.07 13.96 -22.21
CA MET A 28 -22.56 12.61 -21.86
C MET A 28 -24.08 12.49 -21.86
N TYR A 29 -24.77 13.52 -21.37
CA TYR A 29 -26.20 13.45 -21.06
C TYR A 29 -27.05 14.46 -21.83
N ASP A 30 -26.42 15.32 -22.63
CA ASP A 30 -27.07 16.36 -23.43
C ASP A 30 -28.09 17.16 -22.59
N SER A 31 -29.37 17.16 -22.97
CA SER A 31 -30.45 17.86 -22.28
C SER A 31 -31.08 17.10 -21.09
N GLU A 32 -30.62 15.87 -20.81
CA GLU A 32 -31.13 15.03 -19.71
C GLU A 32 -30.46 15.31 -18.36
N ALA A 33 -29.51 16.25 -18.31
CA ALA A 33 -28.77 16.59 -17.10
C ALA A 33 -28.92 18.06 -16.70
N SER A 34 -29.02 18.29 -15.40
CA SER A 34 -28.91 19.61 -14.77
C SER A 34 -27.65 19.68 -13.92
N VAL A 35 -26.93 20.80 -14.01
CA VAL A 35 -25.66 21.00 -13.31
C VAL A 35 -25.74 22.26 -12.46
N ASP A 36 -25.61 22.10 -11.14
CA ASP A 36 -25.43 23.23 -10.22
C ASP A 36 -23.91 23.43 -10.00
N LEU A 37 -23.42 24.66 -10.22
CA LEU A 37 -22.03 25.06 -9.97
C LEU A 37 -21.94 25.85 -8.67
N CYS A 38 -20.97 25.55 -7.81
CA CYS A 38 -20.83 26.20 -6.51
C CYS A 38 -19.38 26.50 -6.15
N LEU A 39 -19.14 27.71 -5.64
CA LEU A 39 -17.92 28.02 -4.88
C LEU A 39 -18.08 27.50 -3.45
N PRO A 40 -17.00 27.04 -2.78
CA PRO A 40 -17.09 26.40 -1.46
C PRO A 40 -17.61 27.34 -0.37
N GLU A 41 -17.16 28.59 -0.39
CA GLU A 41 -17.48 29.63 0.59
C GLU A 41 -18.94 30.10 0.49
N ASP A 42 -19.56 29.96 -0.68
CA ASP A 42 -20.83 30.63 -0.96
C ASP A 42 -22.05 29.79 -0.56
N ARG A 43 -22.19 28.52 -1.02
CA ARG A 43 -23.50 27.81 -0.97
C ARG A 43 -23.46 26.27 -0.96
N ALA A 44 -22.30 25.63 -0.88
CA ALA A 44 -22.21 24.18 -1.11
C ALA A 44 -23.11 23.37 -0.16
N LEU A 45 -23.05 23.67 1.14
CA LEU A 45 -23.85 23.01 2.16
C LEU A 45 -25.35 23.28 2.01
N LYS A 46 -25.72 24.51 1.61
CA LYS A 46 -27.11 24.87 1.32
C LYS A 46 -27.67 24.03 0.17
N HIS A 47 -26.92 23.88 -0.92
CA HIS A 47 -27.32 23.01 -2.03
C HIS A 47 -27.49 21.55 -1.59
N ILE A 48 -26.55 21.02 -0.80
CA ILE A 48 -26.61 19.65 -0.28
C ILE A 48 -27.82 19.45 0.66
N ALA A 49 -28.25 20.48 1.38
CA ALA A 49 -29.42 20.42 2.26
C ALA A 49 -30.75 20.54 1.50
N GLU A 50 -30.80 21.34 0.43
CA GLU A 50 -32.06 21.70 -0.25
C GLU A 50 -32.38 20.83 -1.47
N LYS A 51 -31.39 20.18 -2.08
CA LYS A 51 -31.54 19.48 -3.37
C LYS A 51 -30.98 18.08 -3.31
N LYS A 52 -31.68 17.12 -3.92
CA LYS A 52 -31.17 15.78 -4.18
C LYS A 52 -30.27 15.80 -5.42
N TYR A 53 -29.08 15.23 -5.28
CA TYR A 53 -28.15 15.02 -6.40
C TYR A 53 -28.00 13.53 -6.70
N ASN A 54 -27.67 13.24 -7.96
CA ASN A 54 -27.26 11.90 -8.39
C ASN A 54 -25.78 11.67 -8.14
N ILE A 55 -24.97 12.72 -8.21
CA ILE A 55 -23.52 12.68 -7.94
C ILE A 55 -23.03 14.09 -7.59
N VAL A 56 -22.02 14.14 -6.74
CA VAL A 56 -21.33 15.38 -6.37
C VAL A 56 -19.86 15.27 -6.76
N TYR A 57 -19.34 16.31 -7.41
CA TYR A 57 -17.92 16.50 -7.65
C TYR A 57 -17.40 17.58 -6.71
N SER A 58 -16.34 17.29 -5.97
CA SER A 58 -15.72 18.28 -5.08
C SER A 58 -14.22 18.31 -5.27
N GLY A 59 -13.64 19.50 -5.40
CA GLY A 59 -12.21 19.67 -5.20
C GLY A 59 -11.80 19.17 -3.82
N LEU A 60 -10.63 18.53 -3.72
CA LEU A 60 -10.06 18.11 -2.45
C LEU A 60 -9.57 19.33 -1.66
N GLU A 61 -8.70 20.12 -2.28
CA GLU A 61 -8.04 21.26 -1.67
C GLU A 61 -8.74 22.54 -2.11
N MET A 62 -9.50 23.11 -1.19
CA MET A 62 -10.33 24.29 -1.41
C MET A 62 -10.23 25.21 -0.19
N SER A 63 -10.34 26.51 -0.40
CA SER A 63 -10.42 27.50 0.69
C SER A 63 -11.75 27.36 1.42
N GLY A 64 -11.70 27.41 2.75
CA GLY A 64 -12.86 27.31 3.62
C GLY A 64 -13.33 25.87 3.84
N LEU A 65 -13.85 25.22 2.80
CA LEU A 65 -14.51 23.91 2.91
C LEU A 65 -13.82 22.91 1.99
N ASN A 66 -13.15 21.91 2.54
CA ASN A 66 -12.40 20.93 1.76
C ASN A 66 -13.27 19.74 1.33
N GLY A 67 -12.76 18.90 0.42
CA GLY A 67 -13.52 17.76 -0.10
C GLY A 67 -13.88 16.69 0.94
N PHE A 68 -13.11 16.57 2.02
CA PHE A 68 -13.45 15.68 3.13
C PHE A 68 -14.61 16.21 3.96
N ASP A 69 -14.66 17.52 4.18
CA ASP A 69 -15.77 18.15 4.90
C ASP A 69 -17.07 17.94 4.12
N ILE A 70 -17.04 18.10 2.78
CA ILE A 70 -18.17 17.79 1.91
C ILE A 70 -18.61 16.33 2.04
N HIS A 71 -17.68 15.38 2.11
CA HIS A 71 -17.99 13.97 2.29
C HIS A 71 -18.78 13.72 3.57
N GLU A 72 -18.32 14.27 4.69
CA GLU A 72 -19.01 14.15 5.98
C GLU A 72 -20.41 14.78 5.94
N GLN A 73 -20.55 15.95 5.32
CA GLN A 73 -21.82 16.65 5.18
C GLN A 73 -22.82 15.92 4.27
N LEU A 74 -22.34 15.23 3.23
CA LEU A 74 -23.21 14.37 2.41
C LEU A 74 -23.77 13.22 3.23
N HIS A 75 -22.97 12.56 4.06
CA HIS A 75 -23.43 11.46 4.93
C HIS A 75 -24.46 11.91 5.97
N LEU A 76 -24.33 13.14 6.48
CA LEU A 76 -25.28 13.73 7.41
C LEU A 76 -26.56 14.24 6.72
N SER A 77 -26.55 14.43 5.39
CA SER A 77 -27.70 14.94 4.64
C SER A 77 -28.79 13.90 4.48
N THR A 78 -30.02 14.25 4.89
CA THR A 78 -31.21 13.40 4.69
C THR A 78 -31.49 13.11 3.22
N LEU A 79 -31.22 14.08 2.33
CA LEU A 79 -31.38 13.92 0.89
C LEU A 79 -30.20 13.17 0.27
N ASN A 80 -28.98 13.41 0.72
CA ASN A 80 -27.77 13.04 -0.01
C ASN A 80 -26.88 11.98 0.67
N ALA A 81 -27.32 11.34 1.76
CA ALA A 81 -26.54 10.29 2.45
C ALA A 81 -26.04 9.14 1.57
N LYS A 82 -26.75 8.83 0.47
CA LYS A 82 -26.36 7.78 -0.49
C LYS A 82 -25.81 8.33 -1.81
N THR A 83 -25.70 9.66 -1.93
CA THR A 83 -25.21 10.28 -3.17
C THR A 83 -23.71 10.04 -3.27
N PRO A 84 -23.21 9.45 -4.38
CA PRO A 84 -21.78 9.27 -4.58
C PRO A 84 -21.07 10.62 -4.65
N LEU A 85 -19.92 10.70 -3.98
CA LEU A 85 -18.98 11.82 -4.05
C LEU A 85 -17.75 11.39 -4.86
N VAL A 86 -17.39 12.20 -5.84
CA VAL A 86 -16.12 12.08 -6.58
C VAL A 86 -15.20 13.22 -6.16
N ILE A 87 -14.10 12.89 -5.49
CA ILE A 87 -13.08 13.85 -5.12
C ILE A 87 -12.19 14.17 -6.31
N MET A 88 -12.09 15.45 -6.68
CA MET A 88 -11.16 15.93 -7.70
C MET A 88 -9.87 16.38 -7.02
N THR A 89 -8.72 15.82 -7.40
CA THR A 89 -7.42 16.06 -6.77
C THR A 89 -6.33 16.26 -7.82
N ALA A 90 -5.34 17.11 -7.54
CA ALA A 90 -4.15 17.24 -8.39
C ALA A 90 -3.08 16.18 -8.09
N SER A 91 -3.23 15.43 -6.99
CA SER A 91 -2.27 14.41 -6.53
C SER A 91 -2.94 13.06 -6.34
N ASP A 92 -2.27 12.02 -6.82
CA ASP A 92 -2.57 10.59 -6.62
C ASP A 92 -1.55 9.87 -5.74
N SER A 93 -0.84 10.62 -4.88
CA SER A 93 0.17 10.00 -4.01
C SER A 93 -0.44 8.87 -3.14
N PRO A 94 0.32 7.80 -2.83
CA PRO A 94 -0.16 6.71 -1.97
C PRO A 94 -0.70 7.19 -0.63
N ARG A 95 -0.05 8.22 -0.05
CA ARG A 95 -0.52 8.89 1.18
C ARG A 95 -1.93 9.46 1.02
N GLN A 96 -2.23 10.08 -0.11
CA GLN A 96 -3.54 10.66 -0.37
C GLN A 96 -4.60 9.58 -0.61
N MET A 97 -4.27 8.49 -1.31
CA MET A 97 -5.16 7.34 -1.50
C MET A 97 -5.50 6.68 -0.17
N ASN A 98 -4.50 6.51 0.70
CA ASN A 98 -4.71 6.02 2.06
C ASN A 98 -5.70 6.91 2.83
N ARG A 99 -5.61 8.24 2.72
CA ARG A 99 -6.58 9.15 3.37
C ARG A 99 -8.00 8.97 2.84
N PHE A 100 -8.18 8.73 1.55
CA PHE A 100 -9.50 8.43 0.97
C PHE A 100 -10.06 7.12 1.54
N LYS A 101 -9.25 6.06 1.55
CA LYS A 101 -9.62 4.73 2.08
C LYS A 101 -10.06 4.80 3.53
N HIS A 102 -9.28 5.44 4.40
CA HIS A 102 -9.59 5.58 5.83
C HIS A 102 -10.89 6.35 6.11
N ARG A 103 -11.31 7.23 5.18
CA ARG A 103 -12.56 7.98 5.29
C ARG A 103 -13.72 7.37 4.51
N GLY A 104 -13.52 6.20 3.89
CA GLY A 104 -14.56 5.53 3.10
C GLY A 104 -14.91 6.22 1.79
N ILE A 105 -14.04 7.09 1.27
CA ILE A 105 -14.22 7.73 -0.03
C ILE A 105 -13.90 6.71 -1.12
N LYS A 106 -14.88 6.45 -1.98
CA LYS A 106 -14.81 5.40 -3.01
C LYS A 106 -14.36 5.90 -4.38
N TYR A 107 -14.58 7.18 -4.69
CA TYR A 107 -14.37 7.71 -6.03
C TYR A 107 -13.52 8.98 -5.97
N TYR A 108 -12.53 9.03 -6.85
CA TYR A 108 -11.69 10.21 -7.03
C TYR A 108 -11.28 10.33 -8.51
N LEU A 109 -10.88 11.54 -8.89
CA LEU A 109 -10.51 11.91 -10.25
C LEU A 109 -9.30 12.84 -10.20
N ASN A 110 -8.22 12.45 -10.86
CA ASN A 110 -7.05 13.31 -11.00
C ASN A 110 -7.35 14.46 -11.96
N ILE A 111 -7.00 15.68 -11.59
CA ILE A 111 -7.12 16.87 -12.44
C ILE A 111 -5.73 17.40 -12.83
N PRO A 112 -5.51 17.78 -14.11
CA PRO A 112 -6.46 17.70 -15.23
C PRO A 112 -6.79 16.25 -15.65
N CYS A 113 -8.03 16.01 -16.11
CA CYS A 113 -8.49 14.71 -16.61
C CYS A 113 -8.92 14.78 -18.08
N THR A 114 -8.91 13.63 -18.75
CA THR A 114 -9.53 13.45 -20.06
C THR A 114 -11.03 13.19 -19.94
N PHE A 115 -11.76 13.35 -21.04
CA PHE A 115 -13.19 13.00 -21.10
C PHE A 115 -13.44 11.51 -20.78
N GLU A 116 -12.55 10.62 -21.21
CA GLU A 116 -12.68 9.18 -20.97
C GLU A 116 -12.53 8.84 -19.49
N GLN A 117 -11.52 9.41 -18.81
CA GLN A 117 -11.34 9.25 -17.36
C GLN A 117 -12.57 9.75 -16.59
N PHE A 118 -13.07 10.94 -16.94
CA PHE A 118 -14.30 11.48 -16.37
C PHE A 118 -15.51 10.59 -16.62
N HIS A 119 -15.69 10.13 -17.86
CA HIS A 119 -16.80 9.26 -18.24
C HIS A 119 -16.80 7.97 -17.43
N ASN A 120 -15.63 7.32 -17.29
CA ASN A 120 -15.49 6.07 -16.56
C ASN A 120 -15.82 6.25 -15.07
N ILE A 121 -15.25 7.27 -14.39
CA ILE A 121 -15.54 7.47 -12.97
C ILE A 121 -17.00 7.85 -12.73
N THR A 122 -17.60 8.66 -13.62
CA THR A 122 -19.01 9.03 -13.56
C THR A 122 -19.90 7.80 -13.71
N HIS A 123 -19.59 6.95 -14.67
CA HIS A 123 -20.35 5.74 -14.98
C HIS A 123 -20.33 4.77 -13.80
N VAL A 124 -19.16 4.49 -13.22
CA VAL A 124 -19.05 3.61 -12.05
C VAL A 124 -19.72 4.22 -10.82
N ALA A 125 -19.56 5.53 -10.60
CA ALA A 125 -20.16 6.20 -9.45
C ALA A 125 -21.70 6.18 -9.49
N LEU A 126 -22.30 6.34 -10.68
CA LEU A 126 -23.75 6.31 -10.88
C LEU A 126 -24.33 4.89 -10.95
N ASN A 127 -23.52 3.90 -11.30
CA ASN A 127 -23.92 2.50 -11.43
C ASN A 127 -22.97 1.63 -10.57
N PRO A 128 -22.99 1.77 -9.23
CA PRO A 128 -22.08 1.05 -8.33
C PRO A 128 -22.23 -0.47 -8.36
N GLU A 129 -23.30 -0.97 -8.97
CA GLU A 129 -23.51 -2.38 -9.32
C GLU A 129 -22.66 -2.85 -10.50
N ILE A 130 -22.03 -1.94 -11.26
CA ILE A 130 -21.09 -2.30 -12.33
C ILE A 130 -19.69 -2.35 -11.71
N PRO A 131 -19.04 -3.52 -11.67
CA PRO A 131 -17.68 -3.63 -11.16
C PRO A 131 -16.72 -2.74 -11.97
N ASP A 132 -15.77 -2.11 -11.30
CA ASP A 132 -14.71 -1.34 -11.97
C ASP A 132 -13.98 -2.26 -12.98
N LYS A 133 -13.75 -1.74 -14.18
CA LYS A 133 -13.08 -2.46 -15.27
C LYS A 133 -11.66 -2.90 -14.91
N HIS A 134 -11.00 -2.15 -14.01
CA HIS A 134 -9.66 -2.45 -13.53
C HIS A 134 -9.65 -3.42 -12.35
N MET A 135 -10.79 -3.62 -11.69
CA MET A 135 -10.85 -4.57 -10.59
C MET A 135 -10.64 -5.99 -11.10
N ARG A 136 -9.87 -6.72 -10.29
CA ARG A 136 -9.34 -8.05 -10.56
C ARG A 136 -9.80 -8.99 -9.47
N PHE A 137 -10.47 -10.06 -9.84
CA PHE A 137 -11.08 -10.97 -8.90
C PHE A 137 -10.46 -12.35 -9.03
N PHE A 138 -10.05 -12.90 -7.88
CA PHE A 138 -9.71 -14.30 -7.79
C PHE A 138 -10.99 -15.07 -7.44
N ILE A 139 -11.43 -15.92 -8.38
CA ILE A 139 -12.62 -16.75 -8.19
C ILE A 139 -12.17 -18.21 -8.23
N PRO A 140 -11.98 -18.86 -7.07
CA PRO A 140 -11.41 -20.21 -6.99
C PRO A 140 -12.19 -21.22 -7.84
N LYS A 141 -11.49 -22.19 -8.42
CA LYS A 141 -12.08 -23.28 -9.22
C LYS A 141 -12.85 -22.82 -10.47
N THR A 142 -12.61 -21.60 -10.95
CA THR A 142 -13.16 -21.14 -12.22
C THR A 142 -12.32 -21.66 -13.38
N GLN A 143 -12.99 -22.17 -14.41
CA GLN A 143 -12.36 -22.70 -15.62
C GLN A 143 -12.73 -21.86 -16.83
N ALA A 144 -11.78 -21.70 -17.75
CA ALA A 144 -12.01 -21.12 -19.06
C ALA A 144 -11.68 -22.14 -20.13
N ASP A 145 -12.57 -22.27 -21.11
CA ASP A 145 -12.36 -23.03 -22.33
C ASP A 145 -12.06 -22.03 -23.46
N ILE A 146 -10.83 -22.05 -23.97
CA ILE A 146 -10.30 -21.10 -24.97
C ILE A 146 -10.21 -21.81 -26.32
N GLN A 147 -11.05 -21.42 -27.26
CA GLN A 147 -11.14 -21.99 -28.59
C GLN A 147 -10.35 -21.17 -29.60
N VAL A 148 -9.29 -21.74 -30.16
CA VAL A 148 -8.39 -21.12 -31.14
C VAL A 148 -8.39 -21.97 -32.40
N GLY A 149 -9.02 -21.48 -33.47
CA GLY A 149 -9.32 -22.30 -34.64
C GLY A 149 -10.12 -23.55 -34.26
N GLU A 150 -9.60 -24.73 -34.59
CA GLU A 150 -10.22 -26.02 -34.26
C GLU A 150 -9.80 -26.60 -32.90
N ARG A 151 -8.86 -25.93 -32.21
CA ARG A 151 -8.31 -26.42 -30.93
C ARG A 151 -9.04 -25.82 -29.75
N LEU A 152 -9.24 -26.63 -28.72
CA LEU A 152 -9.83 -26.23 -27.45
C LEU A 152 -8.81 -26.39 -26.33
N TYR A 153 -8.48 -25.28 -25.67
CA TYR A 153 -7.56 -25.26 -24.55
C TYR A 153 -8.33 -25.04 -23.25
N LYS A 154 -8.10 -25.92 -22.27
CA LYS A 154 -8.64 -25.76 -20.91
C LYS A 154 -7.67 -24.98 -20.05
N ALA A 155 -8.16 -23.94 -19.39
CA ALA A 155 -7.36 -23.09 -18.53
C ALA A 155 -8.03 -22.93 -17.16
N ASN A 156 -7.21 -22.86 -16.11
CA ASN A 156 -7.65 -22.48 -14.77
C ASN A 156 -7.52 -20.97 -14.63
N LEU A 157 -8.62 -20.29 -14.32
CA LEU A 157 -8.64 -18.84 -14.18
C LEU A 157 -7.93 -18.45 -12.88
N THR A 158 -6.91 -17.60 -12.98
CA THR A 158 -6.19 -17.06 -11.83
C THR A 158 -6.68 -15.67 -11.47
N ASN A 159 -7.19 -14.92 -12.45
CA ASN A 159 -7.72 -13.59 -12.24
C ASN A 159 -8.72 -13.21 -13.34
N ILE A 160 -9.73 -12.41 -13.03
CA ILE A 160 -10.67 -11.87 -14.01
C ILE A 160 -11.11 -10.47 -13.65
N GLY A 161 -11.20 -9.62 -14.66
CA GLY A 161 -11.89 -8.33 -14.60
C GLY A 161 -12.96 -8.27 -15.68
N MET A 162 -13.59 -7.11 -15.85
CA MET A 162 -14.69 -6.97 -16.81
C MET A 162 -14.28 -7.10 -18.28
N GLU A 163 -13.02 -6.89 -18.63
CA GLU A 163 -12.56 -6.87 -20.04
C GLU A 163 -11.34 -7.76 -20.29
N SER A 164 -10.87 -8.46 -19.27
CA SER A 164 -9.70 -9.33 -19.41
C SER A 164 -9.61 -10.36 -18.30
N MET A 165 -8.87 -11.42 -18.58
CA MET A 165 -8.60 -12.48 -17.63
C MET A 165 -7.15 -12.92 -17.68
N GLU A 166 -6.67 -13.43 -16.56
CA GLU A 166 -5.43 -14.18 -16.45
C GLU A 166 -5.77 -15.63 -16.12
N CYS A 167 -5.10 -16.55 -16.81
CA CYS A 167 -5.31 -17.98 -16.59
C CYS A 167 -4.02 -18.78 -16.79
N ASP A 168 -3.98 -19.92 -16.12
CA ASP A 168 -2.96 -20.94 -16.29
C ASP A 168 -3.47 -22.03 -17.23
N LEU A 169 -2.79 -22.14 -18.35
CA LEU A 169 -3.04 -23.02 -19.49
C LEU A 169 -2.10 -24.22 -19.42
N LEU A 170 -2.63 -25.43 -19.63
CA LEU A 170 -1.82 -26.58 -20.04
C LEU A 170 -1.75 -26.59 -21.57
N CYS A 171 -0.55 -26.37 -22.11
CA CYS A 171 -0.33 -26.36 -23.55
C CYS A 171 0.81 -27.32 -23.86
N PRO A 172 0.51 -28.57 -24.23
CA PRO A 172 1.53 -29.52 -24.65
C PRO A 172 1.96 -29.30 -26.10
N ASP A 173 1.40 -28.33 -26.84
CA ASP A 173 1.63 -28.19 -28.28
C ASP A 173 2.26 -26.84 -28.65
N GLU A 174 2.43 -26.59 -29.95
CA GLU A 174 2.95 -25.33 -30.49
C GLU A 174 2.12 -24.12 -30.06
N THR A 175 2.79 -23.17 -29.40
CA THR A 175 2.18 -21.96 -28.82
C THR A 175 1.83 -20.89 -29.85
N ALA A 176 2.37 -20.97 -31.08
CA ALA A 176 2.16 -19.97 -32.12
C ALA A 176 0.67 -19.80 -32.47
N SER A 177 -0.11 -20.88 -32.36
CA SER A 177 -1.56 -20.84 -32.60
C SER A 177 -2.30 -19.88 -31.67
N LEU A 178 -1.86 -19.75 -30.41
CA LEU A 178 -2.52 -18.94 -29.37
C LEU A 178 -2.54 -17.44 -29.64
N ILE A 179 -1.78 -16.95 -30.62
CA ILE A 179 -1.74 -15.53 -31.00
C ILE A 179 -3.00 -15.13 -31.79
N GLN A 180 -3.72 -16.09 -32.37
CA GLN A 180 -4.94 -15.83 -33.12
C GLN A 180 -6.10 -15.40 -32.21
N ASP A 181 -7.05 -14.66 -32.79
CA ASP A 181 -8.31 -14.37 -32.11
C ASP A 181 -9.05 -15.67 -31.75
N CYS A 182 -9.71 -15.66 -30.60
CA CYS A 182 -10.26 -16.87 -30.00
C CYS A 182 -11.68 -16.66 -29.46
N GLY A 183 -12.41 -17.76 -29.30
CA GLY A 183 -13.63 -17.80 -28.51
C GLY A 183 -13.30 -18.19 -27.08
N ILE A 184 -13.83 -17.50 -26.08
CA ILE A 184 -13.65 -17.84 -24.67
C ILE A 184 -15.01 -18.15 -24.05
N ASN A 185 -15.09 -19.29 -23.37
CA ASN A 185 -16.20 -19.66 -22.52
C ASN A 185 -15.71 -19.80 -21.07
N ILE A 186 -16.39 -19.16 -20.12
CA ILE A 186 -15.99 -19.17 -18.71
C ILE A 186 -17.08 -19.86 -17.89
N ARG A 187 -16.66 -20.82 -17.06
CA ARG A 187 -17.53 -21.61 -16.18
C ARG A 187 -17.18 -21.33 -14.73
N PHE A 188 -18.10 -20.67 -14.02
CA PHE A 188 -17.94 -20.34 -12.61
C PHE A 188 -18.48 -21.45 -11.70
N PRO A 189 -17.97 -21.57 -10.46
CA PRO A 189 -18.50 -22.52 -9.48
C PRO A 189 -19.97 -22.27 -9.12
N GLU A 190 -20.66 -23.33 -8.66
CA GLU A 190 -22.08 -23.31 -8.27
C GLU A 190 -22.45 -22.20 -7.26
N GLN A 191 -21.55 -21.88 -6.33
CA GLN A 191 -21.77 -20.83 -5.33
C GLN A 191 -21.97 -19.43 -5.95
N TYR A 192 -21.62 -19.24 -7.22
CA TYR A 192 -21.87 -18.03 -8.01
C TYR A 192 -23.06 -18.17 -8.97
N GLY A 193 -23.99 -19.08 -8.70
CA GLY A 193 -25.25 -19.22 -9.43
C GLY A 193 -25.19 -20.06 -10.71
N HIS A 194 -24.16 -20.91 -10.88
CA HIS A 194 -23.91 -21.66 -12.14
C HIS A 194 -23.80 -20.78 -13.38
N GLU A 195 -23.46 -19.50 -13.20
CA GLU A 195 -23.32 -18.54 -14.28
C GLU A 195 -22.29 -19.04 -15.30
N ARG A 196 -22.63 -18.90 -16.58
CA ARG A 196 -21.76 -19.21 -17.71
C ARG A 196 -21.69 -17.98 -18.57
N VAL A 197 -20.48 -17.57 -18.90
CA VAL A 197 -20.24 -16.47 -19.82
C VAL A 197 -19.68 -17.09 -21.09
N GLN A 198 -20.40 -16.95 -22.19
CA GLN A 198 -20.11 -17.71 -23.41
C GLN A 198 -19.77 -16.81 -24.59
N ASN A 199 -19.09 -17.39 -25.57
CA ASN A 199 -18.83 -16.78 -26.87
C ASN A 199 -18.10 -15.43 -26.77
N LEU A 200 -17.27 -15.22 -25.76
CA LEU A 200 -16.47 -14.01 -25.66
C LEU A 200 -15.43 -14.00 -26.78
N LYS A 201 -15.24 -12.85 -27.43
CA LYS A 201 -14.15 -12.69 -28.39
C LYS A 201 -12.90 -12.31 -27.64
N GLY A 202 -11.87 -13.15 -27.69
CA GLY A 202 -10.63 -12.99 -26.94
C GLY A 202 -9.42 -12.73 -27.83
N SER A 203 -8.51 -11.88 -27.37
CA SER A 203 -7.19 -11.66 -27.97
C SER A 203 -6.10 -11.77 -26.91
N LEU A 204 -5.03 -12.50 -27.22
CA LEU A 204 -3.91 -12.73 -26.31
C LEU A 204 -3.11 -11.43 -26.13
N LEU A 205 -2.99 -10.94 -24.89
CA LEU A 205 -2.18 -9.77 -24.56
C LEU A 205 -0.77 -10.15 -24.13
N ARG A 206 -0.64 -11.21 -23.33
CA ARG A 206 0.64 -11.63 -22.76
C ARG A 206 0.67 -13.12 -22.55
N MET A 207 1.84 -13.72 -22.76
CA MET A 207 2.12 -15.11 -22.46
C MET A 207 3.44 -15.21 -21.70
N SER A 208 3.52 -16.10 -20.71
CA SER A 208 4.73 -16.36 -19.95
C SER A 208 4.80 -17.84 -19.60
N ILE A 209 5.99 -18.44 -19.74
CA ILE A 209 6.18 -19.86 -19.47
C ILE A 209 6.31 -20.07 -17.96
N LYS A 210 5.49 -20.97 -17.40
CA LYS A 210 5.55 -21.35 -15.99
C LYS A 210 6.34 -22.65 -15.78
N GLU A 211 6.18 -23.58 -16.70
CA GLU A 211 6.79 -24.89 -16.65
C GLU A 211 7.11 -25.38 -18.06
N ARG A 212 8.21 -26.10 -18.20
CA ARG A 212 8.70 -26.64 -19.45
C ARG A 212 8.73 -28.16 -19.37
N LEU A 213 8.21 -28.83 -20.40
CA LEU A 213 8.34 -30.28 -20.54
C LEU A 213 9.75 -30.64 -21.03
N THR A 214 10.27 -29.84 -21.97
CA THR A 214 11.65 -29.95 -22.50
C THR A 214 12.28 -28.57 -22.61
N SER A 215 13.57 -28.49 -22.98
CA SER A 215 14.27 -27.20 -23.14
C SER A 215 13.56 -26.24 -24.10
N THR A 216 12.79 -26.73 -25.07
CA THR A 216 12.08 -25.93 -26.08
C THR A 216 10.57 -25.95 -25.95
N MET A 217 10.00 -26.92 -25.22
CA MET A 217 8.57 -27.18 -25.19
C MET A 217 7.96 -26.73 -23.87
N PRO A 218 7.13 -25.66 -23.85
CA PRO A 218 6.39 -25.30 -22.65
C PRO A 218 5.37 -26.40 -22.33
N GLN A 219 5.14 -26.64 -21.04
CA GLN A 219 4.07 -27.52 -20.56
C GLN A 219 2.93 -26.69 -19.98
N ARG A 220 3.29 -25.63 -19.26
CA ARG A 220 2.36 -24.74 -18.58
C ARG A 220 2.66 -23.29 -18.91
N LEU A 221 1.63 -22.58 -19.33
CA LEU A 221 1.70 -21.17 -19.66
C LEU A 221 0.80 -20.38 -18.72
N ARG A 222 1.23 -19.18 -18.38
CA ARG A 222 0.37 -18.13 -17.85
C ARG A 222 0.05 -17.16 -18.97
N THR A 223 -1.23 -16.93 -19.21
CA THR A 223 -1.72 -16.09 -20.31
C THR A 223 -2.65 -15.02 -19.80
N ILE A 224 -2.54 -13.82 -20.36
CA ILE A 224 -3.47 -12.71 -20.15
C ILE A 224 -4.22 -12.49 -21.45
N TRP A 225 -5.54 -12.54 -21.37
CA TRP A 225 -6.45 -12.35 -22.50
C TRP A 225 -7.27 -11.09 -22.29
N LYS A 226 -7.36 -10.26 -23.33
CA LYS A 226 -8.41 -9.24 -23.44
C LYS A 226 -9.63 -9.89 -24.06
N PHE A 227 -10.83 -9.58 -23.60
CA PHE A 227 -12.04 -10.06 -24.23
C PHE A 227 -13.11 -8.97 -24.36
N SER A 228 -14.03 -9.19 -25.30
CA SER A 228 -15.22 -8.38 -25.48
C SER A 228 -16.48 -9.24 -25.50
N PHE A 229 -17.59 -8.65 -25.07
CA PHE A 229 -18.90 -9.30 -25.04
C PHE A 229 -19.62 -9.10 -26.37
N ASN A 230 -20.34 -10.13 -26.82
CA ASN A 230 -21.25 -10.01 -27.96
C ASN A 230 -22.65 -9.52 -27.55
N GLY A 231 -22.99 -9.50 -26.25
CA GLY A 231 -24.29 -9.09 -25.74
C GLY A 231 -24.26 -8.68 -24.27
N LEU A 232 -25.34 -7.99 -23.84
CA LEU A 232 -25.47 -7.48 -22.46
C LEU A 232 -25.72 -8.58 -21.42
N GLU A 233 -26.23 -9.74 -21.83
CA GLU A 233 -26.53 -10.86 -20.93
C GLU A 233 -25.25 -11.43 -20.30
N ASP A 234 -24.27 -11.77 -21.13
CA ASP A 234 -22.94 -12.25 -20.70
C ASP A 234 -22.20 -11.22 -19.84
N GLN A 235 -22.27 -9.94 -20.22
CA GLN A 235 -21.67 -8.84 -19.46
C GLN A 235 -22.31 -8.72 -18.07
N SER A 236 -23.64 -8.81 -18.01
CA SER A 236 -24.39 -8.76 -16.76
C SER A 236 -24.13 -10.00 -15.90
N GLY A 237 -24.00 -11.17 -16.51
CA GLY A 237 -23.63 -12.43 -15.85
C GLY A 237 -22.27 -12.32 -15.18
N LEU A 238 -21.25 -11.85 -15.92
CA LEU A 238 -19.92 -11.63 -15.35
C LEU A 238 -19.96 -10.61 -14.20
N ALA A 239 -20.67 -9.50 -14.40
CA ALA A 239 -20.79 -8.46 -13.37
C ALA A 239 -21.43 -8.99 -12.08
N ARG A 240 -22.47 -9.83 -12.17
CA ARG A 240 -23.10 -10.48 -11.01
C ARG A 240 -22.10 -11.35 -10.25
N VAL A 241 -21.37 -12.21 -10.97
CA VAL A 241 -20.35 -13.10 -10.38
C VAL A 241 -19.27 -12.28 -9.68
N ILE A 242 -18.75 -11.25 -10.36
CA ILE A 242 -17.71 -10.39 -9.82
C ILE A 242 -18.18 -9.65 -8.55
N ASN A 243 -19.43 -9.17 -8.52
CA ASN A 243 -19.97 -8.50 -7.34
C ASN A 243 -20.18 -9.43 -6.14
N GLN A 244 -20.40 -10.72 -6.39
CA GLN A 244 -20.49 -11.76 -5.36
C GLN A 244 -19.10 -12.25 -4.91
N ALA A 245 -18.07 -12.07 -5.73
CA ALA A 245 -16.72 -12.46 -5.38
C ALA A 245 -16.23 -11.65 -4.17
N PRO A 246 -15.52 -12.29 -3.21
CA PRO A 246 -14.96 -11.57 -2.07
C PRO A 246 -14.07 -10.43 -2.57
N LYS A 247 -14.45 -9.18 -2.29
CA LYS A 247 -13.66 -8.00 -2.67
C LYS A 247 -12.28 -7.99 -2.01
N ASN A 248 -12.10 -8.79 -0.96
CA ASN A 248 -10.89 -8.88 -0.14
C ASN A 248 -9.67 -9.47 -0.87
N SER A 249 -9.79 -10.02 -2.08
CA SER A 249 -8.59 -10.50 -2.80
C SER A 249 -7.81 -9.37 -3.50
N LEU A 250 -8.36 -8.15 -3.59
CA LEU A 250 -7.65 -7.01 -4.16
C LEU A 250 -6.86 -6.21 -3.11
N ASP A 251 -7.23 -6.29 -1.82
CA ASP A 251 -6.41 -5.73 -0.73
C ASP A 251 -5.01 -6.36 -0.72
N MET A 252 -4.85 -7.58 -1.22
CA MET A 252 -3.52 -8.21 -1.36
C MET A 252 -2.61 -7.56 -2.41
N TYR A 253 -3.14 -6.88 -3.42
CA TYR A 253 -2.32 -6.23 -4.46
C TYR A 253 -2.00 -4.77 -4.13
N GLU A 254 -2.89 -4.04 -3.45
CA GLU A 254 -2.53 -2.75 -2.84
C GLU A 254 -1.59 -2.93 -1.65
N ASP A 255 -1.73 -4.04 -0.91
CA ASP A 255 -0.72 -4.45 0.06
C ASP A 255 0.60 -4.82 -0.61
N LEU A 256 0.64 -5.26 -1.87
CA LEU A 256 1.91 -5.52 -2.54
C LEU A 256 2.74 -4.25 -2.74
N ASP A 257 2.13 -3.13 -3.15
CA ASP A 257 2.85 -1.85 -3.26
C ASP A 257 3.30 -1.34 -1.88
N ASN A 258 2.45 -1.49 -0.84
CA ASN A 258 2.85 -1.21 0.54
C ASN A 258 3.97 -2.16 1.01
N ILE A 259 3.93 -3.45 0.62
CA ILE A 259 4.95 -4.45 0.93
C ILE A 259 6.25 -4.13 0.19
N TYR A 260 6.19 -3.62 -1.04
CA TYR A 260 7.36 -3.15 -1.77
C TYR A 260 7.99 -1.94 -1.07
N GLU A 261 7.19 -0.94 -0.66
CA GLU A 261 7.71 0.22 0.09
C GLU A 261 8.26 -0.19 1.46
N ILE A 262 7.60 -1.12 2.16
CA ILE A 262 8.08 -1.67 3.43
C ILE A 262 9.37 -2.46 3.21
N ASN A 263 9.46 -3.29 2.18
CA ASN A 263 10.65 -4.07 1.86
C ASN A 263 11.81 -3.17 1.44
N GLU A 264 11.57 -2.09 0.70
CA GLU A 264 12.58 -1.11 0.35
C GLU A 264 13.13 -0.42 1.61
N LYS A 265 12.25 0.05 2.50
CA LYS A 265 12.64 0.62 3.80
C LYS A 265 13.40 -0.38 4.67
N LEU A 266 12.94 -1.63 4.71
CA LEU A 266 13.63 -2.70 5.45
C LEU A 266 15.00 -3.03 4.83
N SER A 267 15.13 -2.97 3.51
CA SER A 267 16.40 -3.16 2.81
C SER A 267 17.37 -2.03 3.16
N GLN A 268 16.93 -0.78 3.10
CA GLN A 268 17.73 0.40 3.49
C GLN A 268 18.14 0.33 4.97
N ASN A 269 17.23 -0.06 5.86
CA ASN A 269 17.54 -0.25 7.28
C ASN A 269 18.53 -1.39 7.51
N ASN A 270 18.42 -2.50 6.77
CA ASN A 270 19.36 -3.61 6.85
C ASN A 270 20.75 -3.22 6.35
N GLU A 271 20.84 -2.44 5.27
CA GLU A 271 22.11 -1.88 4.79
C GLU A 271 22.75 -0.98 5.85
N SER A 272 21.98 -0.06 6.45
CA SER A 272 22.45 0.79 7.55
C SER A 272 22.93 -0.02 8.75
N LEU A 273 22.18 -1.05 9.16
CA LEU A 273 22.57 -1.92 10.29
C LEU A 273 23.84 -2.73 9.97
N GLN A 274 24.03 -3.15 8.72
CA GLN A 274 25.26 -3.84 8.32
C GLN A 274 26.49 -2.92 8.39
N GLU A 275 26.33 -1.64 8.09
CA GLU A 275 27.40 -0.64 8.27
C GLU A 275 27.75 -0.44 9.75
N ASP A 276 26.74 -0.34 10.62
CA ASP A 276 26.93 -0.21 12.07
C ASP A 276 27.66 -1.44 12.67
N VAL A 277 27.28 -2.65 12.24
CA VAL A 277 27.96 -3.88 12.67
C VAL A 277 29.44 -3.89 12.26
N LYS A 278 29.76 -3.47 11.02
CA LYS A 278 31.15 -3.37 10.56
C LYS A 278 31.94 -2.35 11.37
N TYR A 279 31.32 -1.21 11.70
CA TYR A 279 31.94 -0.18 12.53
C TYR A 279 32.27 -0.73 13.94
N LEU A 280 31.32 -1.38 14.59
CA LEU A 280 31.50 -1.96 15.93
C LEU A 280 32.55 -3.07 15.94
N GLN A 281 32.62 -3.91 14.90
CA GLN A 281 33.67 -4.92 14.75
C GLN A 281 35.07 -4.29 14.72
N LYS A 282 35.24 -3.23 13.93
CA LYS A 282 36.52 -2.51 13.83
C LYS A 282 36.93 -1.87 15.16
N GLU A 283 35.98 -1.31 15.91
CA GLU A 283 36.28 -0.74 17.23
C GLU A 283 36.61 -1.83 18.25
N ASN A 284 35.95 -2.99 18.20
CA ASN A 284 36.28 -4.14 19.04
C ASN A 284 37.72 -4.65 18.78
N ASP A 285 38.10 -4.80 17.51
CA ASP A 285 39.47 -5.21 17.14
C ASP A 285 40.52 -4.22 17.66
N ARG A 286 40.22 -2.91 17.57
CA ARG A 286 41.07 -1.85 18.11
C ARG A 286 41.23 -1.97 19.63
N LEU A 287 40.14 -2.21 20.36
CA LEU A 287 40.17 -2.37 21.81
C LEU A 287 40.92 -3.64 22.22
N LEU A 288 40.73 -4.76 21.52
CA LEU A 288 41.47 -6.00 21.76
C LEU A 288 42.98 -5.79 21.55
N LYS A 289 43.37 -5.07 20.49
CA LYS A 289 44.78 -4.71 20.28
C LYS A 289 45.34 -3.90 21.45
N LYS A 290 44.59 -2.91 21.94
CA LYS A 290 44.99 -2.09 23.09
C LYS A 290 45.10 -2.91 24.38
N ILE A 291 44.20 -3.87 24.60
CA ILE A 291 44.27 -4.80 25.73
C ILE A 291 45.55 -5.64 25.64
N ASN A 292 45.84 -6.24 24.49
CA ASN A 292 47.05 -7.04 24.29
C ASN A 292 48.34 -6.22 24.47
N GLU A 293 48.36 -4.97 24.01
CA GLU A 293 49.48 -4.03 24.25
C GLU A 293 49.67 -3.76 25.75
N LEU A 294 48.58 -3.51 26.48
CA LEU A 294 48.63 -3.29 27.94
C LEU A 294 49.09 -4.54 28.70
N GLU A 295 48.61 -5.73 28.31
CA GLU A 295 49.04 -7.01 28.91
C GLU A 295 50.52 -7.30 28.65
N THR A 296 51.02 -6.97 27.45
CA THR A 296 52.44 -7.10 27.09
C THR A 296 53.28 -6.15 27.94
N ASN A 297 52.88 -4.88 28.06
CA ASN A 297 53.56 -3.88 28.88
C ASN A 297 53.58 -4.29 30.37
N LEU A 298 52.47 -4.81 30.88
CA LEU A 298 52.35 -5.27 32.26
C LEU A 298 53.23 -6.50 32.53
N SER A 299 53.33 -7.42 31.58
CA SER A 299 54.22 -8.58 31.67
C SER A 299 55.70 -8.18 31.68
N ALA A 300 56.08 -7.24 30.80
CA ALA A 300 57.44 -6.69 30.78
C ALA A 300 57.79 -5.96 32.10
N ALA A 301 56.86 -5.19 32.65
CA ALA A 301 57.05 -4.51 33.93
C ALA A 301 57.24 -5.50 35.10
N LYS A 302 56.55 -6.64 35.11
CA LYS A 302 56.73 -7.69 36.13
C LYS A 302 58.12 -8.36 36.10
N HIS A 303 58.80 -8.35 34.96
CA HIS A 303 60.09 -9.02 34.77
C HIS A 303 61.30 -8.09 34.95
N GLN A 304 61.07 -6.78 35.12
CA GLN A 304 62.09 -5.91 35.70
C GLN A 304 61.98 -6.02 37.22
N PRO A 305 62.98 -6.61 37.92
CA PRO A 305 63.06 -6.46 39.36
C PRO A 305 63.35 -5.00 39.66
N GLN A 306 62.29 -4.19 39.76
CA GLN A 306 62.38 -2.93 40.46
C GLN A 306 62.56 -3.31 41.94
N THR A 307 63.81 -3.45 42.36
CA THR A 307 64.18 -3.11 43.73
C THR A 307 63.81 -1.65 43.90
N PHE A 308 62.55 -1.40 44.24
CA PHE A 308 62.17 -0.19 44.94
C PHE A 308 62.91 -0.26 46.28
N GLU A 309 64.12 0.30 46.32
CA GLU A 309 64.61 0.80 47.58
C GLU A 309 63.59 1.86 48.01
N ILE A 310 62.71 1.49 48.95
CA ILE A 310 61.90 2.44 49.72
C ILE A 310 62.88 3.19 50.65
N LYS A 311 63.84 3.89 50.08
CA LYS A 311 64.67 4.84 50.79
C LYS A 311 64.00 6.19 50.60
N ASN A 312 63.30 6.60 51.65
CA ASN A 312 62.76 7.94 51.86
C ASN A 312 61.52 8.33 51.04
N VAL A 313 60.50 7.46 50.97
CA VAL A 313 59.13 7.98 50.80
C VAL A 313 58.69 8.49 52.18
N SER A 314 58.80 9.79 52.40
CA SER A 314 58.21 10.43 53.59
C SER A 314 56.72 10.13 53.63
N LEU A 315 56.18 9.72 54.77
CA LEU A 315 54.73 9.52 54.97
C LEU A 315 53.91 10.76 54.54
N SER A 316 54.50 11.96 54.55
CA SER A 316 53.86 13.18 54.08
C SER A 316 53.65 13.27 52.56
N SER A 317 54.42 12.55 51.73
CA SER A 317 54.25 12.56 50.26
C SER A 317 53.24 11.54 49.74
N LEU A 318 52.82 10.57 50.57
CA LEU A 318 51.66 9.70 50.29
C LEU A 318 50.32 10.39 50.59
N ILE A 319 50.36 11.49 51.33
CA ILE A 319 49.20 12.34 51.63
C ILE A 319 49.27 13.58 50.72
N ASN A 320 49.21 13.36 49.41
CA ASN A 320 49.24 14.45 48.44
C ASN A 320 47.84 14.85 47.94
N GLU A 321 46.83 14.64 48.78
CA GLU A 321 45.61 15.44 48.71
C GLU A 321 45.62 16.37 49.91
N LYS A 322 45.64 17.69 49.66
CA LYS A 322 45.05 18.64 50.61
C LYS A 322 43.73 18.02 51.02
N ALA A 323 43.53 17.76 52.32
CA ALA A 323 42.24 17.35 52.86
C ALA A 323 41.20 18.39 52.40
N LYS A 324 40.57 18.16 51.25
CA LYS A 324 39.34 18.82 50.90
C LYS A 324 38.39 18.29 51.95
N ALA A 325 37.92 19.18 52.84
CA ALA A 325 36.86 18.85 53.76
C ALA A 325 35.75 18.18 52.95
N ALA A 326 35.67 16.86 53.05
CA ALA A 326 34.66 16.07 52.38
C ALA A 326 33.40 16.23 53.22
N ASN A 327 32.70 17.35 53.03
CA ASN A 327 31.36 17.55 53.56
C ASN A 327 30.32 16.70 52.81
N ASP A 328 30.78 15.70 52.03
CA ASP A 328 29.96 14.76 51.28
C ASP A 328 29.63 13.57 52.20
N PRO A 329 28.37 13.44 52.67
CA PRO A 329 27.96 12.40 53.60
C PRO A 329 28.24 10.98 53.07
N ALA A 330 28.15 10.78 51.75
CA ALA A 330 28.34 9.48 51.13
C ALA A 330 29.79 8.99 51.26
N LYS A 331 30.76 9.90 51.17
CA LYS A 331 32.18 9.55 51.35
C LYS A 331 32.50 9.21 52.80
N LEU A 332 31.93 9.93 53.75
CA LEU A 332 32.08 9.63 55.18
C LEU A 332 31.52 8.26 55.53
N GLU A 333 30.39 7.88 54.95
CA GLU A 333 29.78 6.56 55.16
C GLU A 333 30.65 5.42 54.63
N ILE A 334 31.28 5.59 53.46
CA ILE A 334 32.23 4.62 52.89
C ILE A 334 33.45 4.47 53.81
N PHE A 335 34.02 5.57 54.30
CA PHE A 335 35.16 5.52 55.21
C PHE A 335 34.81 4.86 56.55
N GLN A 336 33.64 5.16 57.11
CA GLN A 336 33.16 4.54 58.33
C GLN A 336 33.05 3.02 58.17
N ARG A 337 32.48 2.56 57.04
CA ARG A 337 32.36 1.13 56.72
C ARG A 337 33.71 0.44 56.63
N VAL A 338 34.71 1.06 55.98
CA VAL A 338 36.07 0.51 55.88
C VAL A 338 36.75 0.42 57.25
N ILE A 339 36.53 1.39 58.13
CA ILE A 339 37.05 1.36 59.51
C ILE A 339 36.39 0.21 60.28
N ASP A 340 35.07 0.09 60.23
CA ASP A 340 34.32 -0.96 60.93
C ASP A 340 34.72 -2.37 60.49
N ASP A 341 34.91 -2.57 59.18
CA ASP A 341 35.36 -3.84 58.61
C ASP A 341 36.78 -4.20 59.06
N ASN A 342 37.69 -3.23 59.12
CA ASN A 342 39.04 -3.44 59.65
C ASN A 342 39.05 -3.76 61.15
N VAL A 343 38.18 -3.12 61.93
CA VAL A 343 38.04 -3.43 63.37
C VAL A 343 37.51 -4.85 63.56
N LYS A 344 36.52 -5.28 62.77
CA LYS A 344 36.01 -6.66 62.79
C LYS A 344 37.09 -7.69 62.42
N LEU A 345 37.86 -7.42 61.37
CA LEU A 345 38.95 -8.31 60.96
C LEU A 345 39.99 -8.50 62.08
N ARG A 346 40.33 -7.42 62.81
CA ARG A 346 41.29 -7.50 63.93
C ARG A 346 40.73 -8.25 65.13
N LYS A 347 39.45 -8.08 65.45
CA LYS A 347 38.79 -8.83 66.54
C LYS A 347 38.65 -10.33 66.24
N ASN A 348 38.62 -10.72 64.97
CA ASN A 348 38.56 -12.12 64.57
C ASN A 348 39.95 -12.77 64.40
N SER A 349 41.04 -12.00 64.53
CA SER A 349 42.42 -12.46 64.35
C SER A 349 43.19 -12.64 65.66
N THR A 350 42.51 -12.49 66.81
CA THR A 350 42.98 -12.74 68.18
C THR A 350 41.98 -13.64 68.86
#